data_AF-A0A935DWI0-F1
#
_entry.id   AF-A0A935DWI0-F1
#
_cell.length_a   1.000
_cell.length_b   1.000
_cell.length_c   1.000
_cell.angle_alpha   90.00
_cell.angle_beta   90.00
_cell.angle_gamma   90.00
#
_symmetry.space_group_name_H-M   'P 1'
#
loop_
_entity.id
_entity.type
_entity.pdbx_description
1 polymer ?
#
loop_
_entity_poly.entity_id
_entity_poly.type
_entity_poly.pdbx_seq_one_letter_code
_entity_poly.pdbx_strand_id
1 'polypeptide(L)'
;MIEIRKTDHFAQWLDDLSDLRARARVQARIERLAAGNPGDVAPVGEGISELRIDFGPGYRVYFKKRKRELIILLAGGDKSPARRQPGPHAQPTENDHRYDVAEHLRPRGNGLLKPA
;
A
#
# COMPACT_ATOMS: atom_id res chain seq x y z
N MET A 1 -8.43 19.62 -1.08
CA MET A 1 -8.69 18.30 -0.48
C MET A 1 -8.00 17.26 -1.34
N ILE A 2 -7.21 16.35 -0.74
CA ILE A 2 -6.57 15.24 -1.44
C ILE A 2 -7.49 14.02 -1.35
N GLU A 3 -7.75 13.37 -2.49
CA GLU A 3 -8.50 12.12 -2.56
C GLU A 3 -7.59 10.95 -2.17
N ILE A 4 -8.06 10.08 -1.27
CA ILE A 4 -7.33 8.87 -0.86
C ILE A 4 -7.91 7.68 -1.61
N ARG A 5 -7.07 7.00 -2.39
CA ARG A 5 -7.42 5.74 -3.08
C ARG A 5 -6.61 4.62 -2.48
N LYS A 6 -7.24 3.48 -2.22
CA LYS A 6 -6.62 2.28 -1.64
C LYS A 6 -6.69 1.16 -2.67
N THR A 7 -5.62 0.40 -2.83
CA THR A 7 -5.65 -0.87 -3.57
C THR A 7 -6.33 -1.96 -2.75
N ASP A 8 -6.80 -3.00 -3.42
CA ASP A 8 -7.39 -4.18 -2.77
C ASP A 8 -6.36 -4.88 -1.86
N HIS A 9 -5.09 -4.92 -2.26
CA HIS A 9 -4.00 -5.46 -1.44
C HIS A 9 -3.84 -4.72 -0.10
N PHE A 10 -3.88 -3.39 -0.11
CA PHE A 10 -3.82 -2.61 1.13
C PHE A 10 -5.08 -2.81 1.98
N ALA A 11 -6.26 -2.82 1.35
CA ALA A 11 -7.51 -3.03 2.05
C ALA A 11 -7.53 -4.39 2.76
N GLN A 12 -7.17 -5.46 2.05
CA GLN A 12 -7.08 -6.81 2.60
C GLN A 12 -6.05 -6.90 3.73
N TRP A 13 -4.86 -6.32 3.54
CA TRP A 13 -3.84 -6.29 4.61
C TRP A 13 -4.33 -5.58 5.87
N LEU A 14 -5.06 -4.47 5.71
CA LEU A 14 -5.60 -3.71 6.83
C LEU A 14 -6.71 -4.48 7.55
N ASP A 15 -7.51 -5.26 6.81
CA ASP A 15 -8.56 -6.12 7.36
C ASP A 15 -8.01 -7.35 8.09
N ASP A 16 -6.90 -7.92 7.59
CA ASP A 16 -6.19 -9.06 8.22
C ASP A 16 -5.39 -8.66 9.47
N LEU A 17 -5.29 -7.36 9.75
CA LEU A 17 -4.59 -6.85 10.92
C LEU A 17 -5.47 -6.97 12.17
N SER A 18 -5.23 -7.99 12.98
CA SER A 18 -6.00 -8.25 14.21
C SER A 18 -5.89 -7.13 15.26
N ASP A 19 -4.82 -6.34 15.22
CA ASP A 19 -4.62 -5.23 16.15
C ASP A 19 -5.41 -3.98 15.71
N LEU A 20 -6.52 -3.73 16.39
CA LEU A 20 -7.37 -2.56 16.18
C LEU A 20 -6.63 -1.22 16.41
N ARG A 21 -5.68 -1.18 17.35
CA ARG A 21 -4.88 0.03 17.61
C ARG A 21 -3.91 0.29 16.48
N ALA A 22 -3.35 -0.76 15.89
CA ALA A 22 -2.49 -0.64 14.71
C ALA A 22 -3.31 -0.12 13.51
N ARG A 23 -4.49 -0.71 13.24
CA ARG A 23 -5.40 -0.25 12.17
C ARG A 23 -5.74 1.24 12.30
N ALA A 24 -6.16 1.67 13.49
CA ALA A 24 -6.51 3.07 13.74
C ALA A 24 -5.32 4.01 13.52
N ARG A 25 -4.11 3.62 13.96
CA ARG A 25 -2.89 4.43 13.77
C ARG A 25 -2.49 4.53 12.30
N VAL A 26 -2.55 3.43 11.54
CA VAL A 26 -2.26 3.43 10.10
C VAL A 26 -3.23 4.38 9.38
N GLN A 27 -4.52 4.24 9.63
CA GLN A 27 -5.56 5.08 9.03
C GLN A 27 -5.35 6.57 9.36
N ALA A 28 -5.12 6.89 10.63
CA ALA A 28 -4.86 8.27 11.05
C ALA A 28 -3.59 8.86 10.42
N ARG A 29 -2.54 8.07 10.20
CA ARG A 29 -1.31 8.55 9.54
C ARG A 29 -1.52 8.80 8.05
N ILE A 30 -2.34 8.00 7.37
CA ILE A 30 -2.74 8.22 5.98
C ILE A 30 -3.56 9.52 5.84
N GLU A 31 -4.50 9.77 6.76
CA GLU A 31 -5.31 10.99 6.76
C GLU A 31 -4.45 12.24 6.99
N ARG A 32 -3.49 12.18 7.94
CA ARG A 32 -2.53 13.27 8.15
C ARG A 32 -1.69 13.53 6.90
N LEU A 33 -1.22 12.46 6.25
CA LEU A 33 -0.48 12.57 4.99
C LEU A 33 -1.33 13.27 3.90
N ALA A 34 -2.60 12.91 3.76
CA ALA A 34 -3.53 13.56 2.82
C ALA A 34 -3.85 15.02 3.20
N ALA A 35 -3.82 15.35 4.50
CA ALA A 35 -3.98 16.71 5.00
C ALA A 35 -2.71 17.58 4.87
N GLY A 36 -1.62 17.05 4.31
CA GLY A 36 -0.36 17.77 4.11
C GLY A 36 0.62 17.67 5.28
N ASN A 37 0.39 16.75 6.22
CA ASN A 37 1.24 16.47 7.38
C ASN A 37 1.89 15.07 7.26
N PRO A 38 2.90 14.90 6.39
CA PRO A 38 3.48 13.58 6.10
C PRO A 38 4.17 12.94 7.31
N GLY A 39 4.84 13.72 8.16
CA GLY A 39 5.73 13.17 9.18
C GLY A 39 6.90 12.44 8.54
N ASP A 40 7.27 11.27 9.07
CA ASP A 40 8.37 10.45 8.54
C ASP A 40 7.99 9.75 7.23
N VAL A 41 8.49 10.29 6.11
CA VAL A 41 8.31 9.78 4.75
C VAL A 41 9.64 9.79 4.01
N ALA A 42 9.95 8.71 3.29
CA ALA A 42 11.12 8.64 2.42
C ALA A 42 10.73 8.19 1.00
N PRO A 43 11.31 8.78 -0.06
CA PRO A 43 11.17 8.22 -1.41
C PRO A 43 11.88 6.87 -1.50
N VAL A 44 11.29 5.91 -2.21
CA VAL A 44 11.88 4.57 -2.43
C VAL A 44 12.13 4.25 -3.90
N GLY A 45 11.83 5.19 -4.81
CA GLY A 45 12.03 5.03 -6.26
C GLY A 45 10.71 5.05 -7.04
N GLU A 46 10.76 5.28 -8.36
CA GLU A 46 9.63 5.15 -9.30
C GLU A 46 8.37 6.00 -8.96
N GLY A 47 8.59 7.08 -8.22
CA GLY A 47 7.52 7.95 -7.71
C GLY A 47 6.73 7.34 -6.56
N ILE A 48 7.26 6.31 -5.91
CA ILE A 48 6.73 5.67 -4.70
C ILE A 48 7.44 6.27 -3.49
N SER A 49 6.67 6.47 -2.42
CA SER A 49 7.16 6.91 -1.13
C SER A 49 6.71 5.96 -0.04
N GLU A 50 7.55 5.79 0.96
CA GLU A 50 7.31 4.99 2.15
C GLU A 50 6.98 5.93 3.31
N LEU A 51 5.80 5.75 3.91
CA LEU A 51 5.39 6.36 5.17
C LEU A 51 5.75 5.42 6.31
N ARG A 52 6.58 5.91 7.25
CA ARG A 52 7.06 5.14 8.39
C ARG A 52 6.21 5.44 9.61
N ILE A 53 5.78 4.38 10.28
CA ILE A 53 4.94 4.44 11.46
C ILE A 53 5.60 3.60 12.54
N ASP A 54 6.24 4.29 13.47
CA ASP A 54 6.87 3.68 14.64
C ASP A 54 5.80 3.29 15.67
N PHE A 55 5.20 2.12 15.45
CA PHE A 55 4.22 1.52 16.34
C PHE A 55 4.25 -0.01 16.19
N GLY A 56 4.26 -0.72 17.32
CA GLY A 56 4.32 -2.18 17.33
C GLY A 56 5.57 -2.70 16.61
N PRO A 57 5.44 -3.53 15.55
CA PRO A 57 6.58 -4.06 14.80
C PRO A 57 7.25 -3.04 13.87
N GLY A 58 6.75 -1.80 13.81
CA GLY A 58 7.15 -0.80 12.83
C GLY A 58 6.44 -1.04 11.50
N TYR A 59 5.41 -0.23 11.22
CA TYR A 59 4.64 -0.33 9.98
C TYR A 59 5.18 0.61 8.90
N ARG A 60 5.15 0.14 7.66
CA ARG A 60 5.51 0.85 6.44
C ARG A 60 4.31 0.85 5.50
N VAL A 61 3.91 2.03 5.05
CA VAL A 61 2.85 2.20 4.07
C VAL A 61 3.47 2.77 2.80
N TYR A 62 3.33 2.08 1.68
CA TYR A 62 3.84 2.54 0.40
C TYR A 62 2.73 3.23 -0.38
N PHE A 63 3.03 4.41 -0.90
CA PHE A 63 2.05 5.24 -1.58
C PHE A 63 2.66 5.99 -2.76
N LYS A 64 1.78 6.43 -3.67
CA LYS A 64 2.09 7.33 -4.76
C LYS A 64 1.23 8.58 -4.65
N LYS A 65 1.86 9.75 -4.75
CA LYS A 65 1.15 11.03 -4.78
C LYS A 65 1.06 11.52 -6.23
N ARG A 66 -0.15 11.74 -6.74
CA ARG A 66 -0.41 12.26 -8.10
C ARG A 66 -1.33 13.46 -8.01
N LYS A 67 -0.81 14.67 -8.25
CA LYS A 67 -1.59 15.93 -8.16
C LYS A 67 -2.38 16.03 -6.84
N ARG A 68 -3.67 15.72 -6.88
CA ARG A 68 -4.62 15.75 -5.75
C ARG A 68 -5.06 14.36 -5.28
N GLU A 69 -4.39 13.30 -5.72
CA GLU A 69 -4.63 11.92 -5.30
C GLU A 69 -3.45 11.39 -4.46
N LEU A 70 -3.80 10.62 -3.43
CA LEU A 70 -2.90 9.82 -2.63
C LEU A 70 -3.32 8.35 -2.81
N ILE A 71 -2.52 7.59 -3.55
CA ILE A 71 -2.79 6.19 -3.87
C ILE A 71 -1.98 5.32 -2.92
N ILE A 72 -2.65 4.60 -2.03
CA ILE A 72 -2.06 3.66 -1.08
C ILE A 72 -1.95 2.30 -1.77
N LEU A 73 -0.71 1.81 -1.90
CA LEU A 73 -0.38 0.66 -2.73
C LEU A 73 -0.36 -0.63 -1.92
N LEU A 74 0.33 -0.61 -0.78
CA LEU A 74 0.45 -1.73 0.15
C LEU A 74 0.97 -1.23 1.49
N ALA A 75 0.87 -2.08 2.50
CA ALA A 75 1.50 -1.85 3.77
C ALA A 75 2.07 -3.15 4.33
N GLY A 76 3.08 -3.02 5.17
CA GLY A 76 3.75 -4.12 5.82
C GLY A 76 4.25 -3.68 7.19
N GLY A 77 4.43 -4.63 8.08
CA GLY A 77 5.18 -4.48 9.31
C GLY A 77 5.74 -5.84 9.63
N ASP A 78 6.84 -5.91 10.39
CA ASP A 78 7.46 -7.20 10.71
C ASP A 78 6.56 -8.01 11.65
N LYS A 79 5.58 -8.69 11.05
CA LYS A 79 4.64 -9.58 11.73
C LYS A 79 5.35 -10.91 11.90
N SER A 80 6.30 -10.97 12.83
CA SER A 80 6.65 -12.26 13.45
C SER A 80 5.47 -12.69 14.32
N PRO A 81 4.61 -13.60 13.81
CA PRO A 81 4.50 -14.91 14.43
C PRO A 81 4.41 -16.03 13.38
N ALA A 82 5.18 -17.10 13.63
CA ALA A 82 5.14 -18.42 12.99
C ALA A 82 4.17 -18.62 11.80
N ARG A 83 4.78 -18.71 10.61
CA ARG A 83 4.36 -19.46 9.42
C ARG A 83 3.14 -20.37 9.62
N ARG A 84 1.96 -19.92 9.25
CA ARG A 84 0.87 -20.83 8.87
C ARG A 84 1.18 -21.32 7.46
N GLN A 85 1.70 -22.54 7.35
CA GLN A 85 1.92 -23.19 6.06
C GLN A 85 0.57 -23.32 5.36
N PRO A 86 0.43 -22.86 4.11
CA PRO A 86 -0.76 -23.17 3.34
C PRO A 86 -0.64 -24.66 2.91
N GLY A 87 -1.74 -25.41 3.01
CA GLY A 87 -1.76 -26.87 2.80
C GLY A 87 -1.32 -27.32 1.40
N PRO A 88 -1.22 -28.64 1.13
CA PRO A 88 -0.54 -29.22 -0.04
C PRO A 88 -1.09 -28.84 -1.43
N HIS A 89 -2.13 -28.00 -1.50
CA HIS A 89 -2.70 -27.45 -2.74
C HIS A 89 -2.55 -25.93 -2.87
N ALA A 90 -1.76 -25.30 -2.01
CA ALA A 90 -1.42 -23.90 -2.16
C ALA A 90 -0.40 -23.74 -3.28
N GLN A 91 -0.90 -23.32 -4.45
CA GLN A 91 -0.09 -22.74 -5.51
C GLN A 91 0.90 -21.75 -4.88
N PRO A 92 2.16 -21.68 -5.34
CA PRO A 92 3.10 -20.68 -4.83
C PRO A 92 2.47 -19.30 -5.02
N THR A 93 1.98 -18.71 -3.93
CA THR A 93 1.53 -17.31 -3.94
C THR A 93 2.81 -16.52 -4.09
N GLU A 94 2.89 -15.70 -5.15
CA GLU A 94 3.91 -14.69 -5.40
C GLU A 94 4.29 -13.95 -4.12
N ASN A 95 5.14 -14.51 -3.28
CA ASN A 95 5.71 -13.85 -2.12
C ASN A 95 7.23 -13.85 -2.24
N ASP A 96 7.70 -14.06 -3.47
CA ASP A 96 9.09 -14.04 -3.84
C ASP A 96 9.37 -12.72 -4.59
N HIS A 97 9.83 -11.75 -3.80
CA HIS A 97 10.70 -10.65 -4.16
C HIS A 97 10.55 -9.99 -5.55
N ARG A 98 9.96 -8.77 -5.54
CA ARG A 98 9.74 -7.81 -6.65
C ARG A 98 8.34 -7.89 -7.26
N TYR A 99 7.35 -7.42 -6.49
CA TYR A 99 6.11 -6.94 -7.11
C TYR A 99 6.40 -5.66 -7.88
N ASP A 100 6.28 -5.73 -9.20
CA ASP A 100 6.41 -4.60 -10.10
C ASP A 100 5.17 -3.70 -9.93
N VAL A 101 5.33 -2.64 -9.12
CA VAL A 101 4.31 -1.62 -8.88
C VAL A 101 3.89 -0.93 -10.20
N ALA A 102 4.68 -1.06 -11.28
CA ALA A 102 4.37 -0.47 -12.57
C ALA A 102 3.23 -1.17 -13.32
N GLU A 103 3.03 -2.50 -13.17
CA GLU A 103 2.01 -3.23 -13.96
C GLU A 103 0.58 -2.88 -13.55
N HIS A 104 0.33 -2.71 -12.26
CA HIS A 104 -1.01 -2.39 -11.74
C HIS A 104 -1.43 -0.91 -11.94
N LEU A 105 -0.52 -0.08 -12.46
CA LEU A 105 -0.74 1.34 -12.74
C LEU A 105 -1.03 1.64 -14.22
N ARG A 106 -1.18 0.62 -15.07
CA ARG A 106 -1.63 0.84 -16.46
C ARG A 106 -3.06 1.41 -16.42
N PRO A 107 -3.33 2.55 -17.08
CA PRO A 107 -4.68 3.07 -17.19
C PRO A 107 -5.55 2.02 -17.88
N ARG A 108 -6.70 1.67 -17.30
CA ARG A 108 -7.73 0.93 -18.03
C ARG A 108 -8.03 1.73 -19.29
N GLY A 109 -7.88 1.07 -20.44
CA GLY A 109 -7.80 1.71 -21.75
C GLY A 109 -8.88 2.75 -21.97
N ASN A 110 -8.48 3.95 -22.38
CA ASN A 110 -9.40 4.88 -23.00
C ASN A 110 -9.58 4.41 -24.45
N GLY A 111 -10.79 3.97 -24.79
CA GLY A 111 -11.17 3.74 -26.17
C GLY A 111 -11.05 5.01 -27.02
N LEU A 112 -10.86 4.78 -28.32
CA LEU A 112 -10.91 5.74 -29.43
C LEU A 112 -9.85 6.84 -29.44
N LEU A 113 -8.90 6.71 -30.38
CA LEU A 113 -8.88 7.53 -31.60
C LEU A 113 -7.86 6.94 -32.58
N LYS A 114 -8.36 6.36 -33.67
CA LYS A 114 -7.60 6.32 -34.93
C LYS A 114 -7.70 7.71 -35.55
N PRO A 115 -6.63 8.21 -36.16
CA PRO A 115 -6.79 8.99 -37.38
C PRO A 115 -6.12 8.30 -38.57
N ALA A 116 -6.75 8.56 -39.71
CA ALA A 116 -6.33 8.20 -41.07
C ALA A 116 -5.10 8.99 -41.52
#